data_AF-X1P574-F1
#
_entry.id   AF-X1P574-F1
#
_cell.length_a   1.000
_cell.length_b   1.000
_cell.length_c   1.000
_cell.angle_alpha   90.00
_cell.angle_beta   90.00
_cell.angle_gamma   90.00
#
_symmetry.space_group_name_H-M   'P 1'
#
loop_
_entity.id
_entity.type
_entity.pdbx_description
1 polymer ?
#
loop_
_entity_poly.entity_id
_entity_poly.type
_entity_poly.pdbx_seq_one_letter_code
_entity_poly.pdbx_strand_id
1 'polypeptide(L)'
;MSLLIKGVTKHSELTDVSTPHALADLVAAVCSEAEADGKITTHKGDASAHHSNLADITFVIDGGGSAITTGEKGHLEIPFACTIQAWTLVADQAGAIKIDVWRDTYANFPPTNEDSLCGGHEPEIVATNQEAQD
;
A
#
# COMPACT_ATOMS: atom_id res chain seq x y z
N MET A 1 27.24 -22.89 71.51
CA MET A 1 26.53 -23.68 70.48
C MET A 1 26.12 -22.71 69.38
N SER A 2 26.76 -22.77 68.22
CA SER A 2 26.30 -22.03 67.03
C SER A 2 26.58 -22.89 65.81
N LEU A 3 25.57 -22.94 64.94
CA LEU A 3 25.39 -23.89 63.85
C LEU A 3 26.29 -23.53 62.67
N LEU A 4 27.02 -24.53 62.18
CA LEU A 4 27.92 -24.45 61.02
C LEU A 4 27.16 -24.70 59.71
N ILE A 5 27.48 -23.89 58.70
CA ILE A 5 26.78 -23.62 57.44
C ILE A 5 26.66 -24.86 56.54
N LYS A 6 25.51 -25.06 55.88
CA LYS A 6 25.35 -26.06 54.80
C LYS A 6 24.66 -25.47 53.56
N GLY A 7 25.50 -24.96 52.64
CA GLY A 7 25.26 -24.87 51.20
C GLY A 7 24.07 -24.03 50.72
N VAL A 8 24.35 -22.89 50.08
CA VAL A 8 23.51 -22.41 48.99
C VAL A 8 24.30 -22.66 47.71
N THR A 9 23.89 -23.67 46.95
CA THR A 9 24.41 -23.93 45.62
C THR A 9 23.99 -22.76 44.73
N LYS A 10 24.90 -21.82 44.46
CA LYS A 10 24.64 -20.80 43.43
C LYS A 10 24.58 -21.51 42.08
N HIS A 11 23.51 -21.26 41.32
CA HIS A 11 23.55 -21.43 39.87
C HIS A 11 24.72 -20.56 39.38
N SER A 12 25.61 -21.14 38.58
CA SER A 12 26.97 -20.64 38.28
C SER A 12 27.08 -19.23 37.67
N GLU A 13 25.96 -18.52 37.47
CA GLU A 13 25.92 -17.28 36.68
C GLU A 13 25.24 -16.10 37.38
N LEU A 14 24.68 -16.23 38.59
CA LEU A 14 24.16 -15.07 39.33
C LEU A 14 24.99 -14.78 40.58
N THR A 15 26.08 -14.05 40.37
CA THR A 15 26.80 -13.34 41.43
C THR A 15 26.26 -11.92 41.55
N ASP A 16 25.29 -11.78 42.46
CA ASP A 16 24.86 -10.53 43.09
C ASP A 16 23.83 -9.67 42.32
N VAL A 17 22.71 -9.39 42.97
CA VAL A 17 21.68 -8.44 42.49
C VAL A 17 21.99 -7.00 42.96
N SER A 18 23.12 -6.80 43.67
CA SER A 18 23.54 -5.51 44.23
C SER A 18 24.57 -4.77 43.37
N THR A 19 25.22 -5.42 42.41
CA THR A 19 25.95 -4.72 41.35
C THR A 19 24.92 -4.19 40.37
N PRO A 20 24.70 -2.87 40.24
CA PRO A 20 24.11 -2.39 39.00
C PRO A 20 25.03 -2.93 37.91
N HIS A 21 24.50 -3.69 36.95
CA HIS A 21 25.22 -3.93 35.70
C HIS A 21 25.85 -2.59 35.33
N ALA A 22 27.19 -2.54 35.27
CA ALA A 22 27.91 -1.28 35.16
C ALA A 22 27.19 -0.47 34.08
N LEU A 23 26.85 0.79 34.34
CA LEU A 23 25.98 1.59 33.47
C LEU A 23 26.37 1.46 31.98
N ALA A 24 27.65 1.22 31.70
CA ALA A 24 28.23 0.85 30.41
C ALA A 24 27.63 -0.40 29.74
N ASP A 25 27.39 -1.49 30.46
CA ASP A 25 26.81 -2.74 29.92
C ASP A 25 25.30 -2.59 29.68
N LEU A 26 24.58 -1.83 30.52
CA LEU A 26 23.17 -1.51 30.28
C LEU A 26 23.00 -0.55 29.09
N VAL A 27 23.93 0.39 28.93
CA VAL A 27 24.02 1.30 27.77
C VAL A 27 24.40 0.54 26.49
N ALA A 28 25.21 -0.52 26.59
CA ALA A 28 25.53 -1.39 25.46
C ALA A 28 24.41 -2.40 25.11
N ALA A 29 23.57 -2.78 26.09
CA ALA A 29 22.44 -3.69 25.90
C ALA A 29 21.17 -2.98 25.39
N VAL A 30 21.02 -1.68 25.65
CA VAL A 30 20.08 -0.83 24.91
C VAL A 30 20.64 -0.67 23.50
N CYS A 31 19.88 -1.10 22.49
CA CYS A 31 20.13 -0.67 21.11
C CYS A 31 20.36 0.84 21.17
N SER A 32 21.52 1.31 20.75
CA SER A 32 21.83 2.73 20.79
C SER A 32 20.71 3.52 20.13
N GLU A 33 20.44 4.74 20.58
CA GLU A 33 19.38 5.56 19.96
C GLU A 33 19.61 5.71 18.45
N ALA A 34 20.87 5.65 18.01
CA ALA A 34 21.26 5.59 16.60
C ALA A 34 20.89 4.27 15.88
N GLU A 35 20.97 3.12 16.55
CA GLU A 35 20.51 1.83 15.98
C GLU A 35 18.98 1.74 15.97
N ALA A 36 18.32 2.30 16.97
CA ALA A 36 16.86 2.42 17.01
C ALA A 36 16.37 3.40 15.92
N ASP A 37 16.99 4.58 15.81
CA ASP A 37 16.70 5.57 14.77
C ASP A 37 17.03 5.02 13.39
N GLY A 38 18.15 4.30 13.23
CA GLY A 38 18.51 3.59 12.01
C GLY A 38 17.46 2.57 11.58
N LYS A 39 16.94 1.74 12.50
CA LYS A 39 15.85 0.81 12.18
C LYS A 39 14.55 1.54 11.85
N ILE A 40 14.18 2.55 12.63
CA ILE A 40 12.96 3.34 12.44
C ILE A 40 13.00 4.10 11.11
N THR A 41 14.15 4.66 10.74
CA THR A 41 14.36 5.38 9.47
C THR A 41 14.40 4.42 8.28
N THR A 42 15.00 3.23 8.43
CA THR A 42 14.95 2.15 7.43
C THR A 42 13.49 1.77 7.10
N HIS A 43 12.60 1.73 8.09
CA HIS A 43 11.18 1.47 7.85
C HIS A 43 10.36 2.68 7.36
N LYS A 44 10.82 3.93 7.61
CA LYS A 44 10.15 5.17 7.16
C LYS A 44 10.45 5.53 5.70
N GLY A 45 11.59 5.12 5.16
CA GLY A 45 12.04 5.45 3.80
C GLY A 45 11.88 4.33 2.78
N ASP A 46 11.54 3.12 3.22
CA ASP A 46 11.30 1.98 2.33
C ASP A 46 9.81 1.91 1.98
N ALA A 47 9.47 2.32 0.76
CA ALA A 47 8.11 2.22 0.23
C ALA A 47 7.61 0.77 0.16
N SER A 48 8.50 -0.23 0.21
CA SER A 48 8.16 -1.65 0.30
C SER A 48 7.79 -2.09 1.72
N ALA A 49 8.16 -1.29 2.75
CA ALA A 49 7.77 -1.49 4.15
C ALA A 49 6.48 -0.75 4.52
N HIS A 50 6.11 0.29 3.77
CA HIS A 50 4.75 0.82 3.78
C HIS A 50 3.87 -0.20 3.05
N HIS A 51 2.98 -0.87 3.78
CA HIS A 51 1.84 -1.56 3.20
C HIS A 51 1.17 -0.71 2.11
N SER A 52 1.52 -0.96 0.85
CA SER A 52 0.82 -0.41 -0.30
C SER A 52 -0.53 -1.12 -0.34
N ASN A 53 -1.54 -0.48 0.26
CA ASN A 53 -2.91 -0.97 0.15
C ASN A 53 -3.35 -0.77 -1.31
N LEU A 54 -3.10 -1.79 -2.12
CA LEU A 54 -3.60 -1.88 -3.49
C LEU A 54 -5.06 -2.32 -3.43
N ALA A 55 -5.88 -1.70 -4.28
CA ALA A 55 -7.28 -2.03 -4.44
C ALA A 55 -7.65 -1.93 -5.92
N ASP A 56 -8.50 -2.84 -6.37
CA ASP A 56 -9.05 -2.82 -7.72
C ASP A 56 -10.32 -1.97 -7.74
N ILE A 57 -10.42 -1.10 -8.74
CA ILE A 57 -11.62 -0.32 -9.03
C ILE A 57 -12.25 -0.95 -10.28
N THR A 58 -13.38 -1.64 -10.11
CA THR A 58 -14.07 -2.31 -11.21
C THR A 58 -15.27 -1.50 -11.68
N PHE A 59 -15.35 -1.26 -12.99
CA PHE A 59 -16.50 -0.65 -13.64
C PHE A 59 -16.90 -1.46 -14.87
N VAL A 60 -18.18 -1.81 -15.00
CA VAL A 60 -18.69 -2.64 -16.10
C VAL A 60 -19.61 -1.81 -16.97
N ILE A 61 -19.35 -1.79 -18.27
CA ILE A 61 -20.21 -1.17 -19.28
C ILE A 61 -20.87 -2.29 -20.08
N ASP A 62 -22.19 -2.44 -19.93
CA ASP A 62 -22.98 -3.44 -20.66
C ASP A 62 -23.98 -2.75 -21.59
N GLY A 63 -23.95 -3.13 -22.87
CA GLY A 63 -24.89 -2.67 -23.90
C GLY A 63 -26.14 -3.55 -24.01
N GLY A 64 -26.27 -4.62 -23.22
CA GLY A 64 -27.40 -5.55 -23.27
C GLY A 64 -27.55 -6.23 -24.63
N GLY A 65 -26.44 -6.51 -25.31
CA GLY A 65 -26.39 -7.03 -26.68
C GLY A 65 -26.45 -5.97 -27.79
N SER A 66 -26.54 -4.68 -27.45
CA SER A 66 -26.39 -3.58 -28.40
C SER A 66 -24.98 -2.98 -28.36
N ALA A 67 -24.59 -2.28 -29.42
CA ALA A 67 -23.30 -1.57 -29.46
C ALA A 67 -23.23 -0.48 -28.38
N ILE A 68 -22.11 -0.43 -27.66
CA ILE A 68 -21.81 0.65 -26.72
C ILE A 68 -21.57 1.93 -27.51
N THR A 69 -22.42 2.94 -27.31
CA THR A 69 -22.32 4.23 -27.99
C THR A 69 -21.22 5.10 -27.37
N THR A 70 -20.87 6.23 -28.00
CA THR A 70 -19.99 7.23 -27.38
C THR A 70 -20.70 8.00 -26.25
N GLY A 71 -19.92 8.75 -25.46
CA GLY A 71 -20.40 9.53 -24.32
C GLY A 71 -20.20 8.83 -22.97
N GLU A 72 -20.58 9.53 -21.90
CA GLU A 72 -20.40 9.07 -20.52
C GLU A 72 -21.19 7.77 -20.25
N LYS A 73 -20.56 6.84 -19.54
CA LYS A 73 -21.17 5.55 -19.17
C LYS A 73 -21.52 5.44 -17.70
N GLY A 74 -21.05 6.37 -16.87
CA GLY A 74 -21.45 6.51 -15.48
C GLY A 74 -20.36 7.18 -14.64
N HIS A 75 -20.63 7.26 -13.34
CA HIS A 75 -19.73 7.82 -12.34
C HIS A 75 -19.60 6.84 -11.17
N LEU A 76 -18.42 6.79 -10.56
CA LEU A 76 -18.14 5.97 -9.39
C LEU A 76 -17.49 6.84 -8.32
N GLU A 77 -18.02 6.80 -7.10
CA GLU A 77 -17.42 7.47 -5.95
C GLU A 77 -16.29 6.61 -5.37
N ILE A 78 -15.11 7.21 -5.20
CA ILE A 78 -13.97 6.61 -4.50
C ILE A 78 -13.76 7.40 -3.20
N PRO A 79 -14.20 6.88 -2.03
CA PRO A 79 -14.25 7.64 -0.78
C PRO A 79 -12.90 7.69 -0.05
N PHE A 80 -11.79 7.64 -0.79
CA PHE A 80 -10.44 7.69 -0.25
C PHE A 80 -9.45 8.22 -1.29
N ALA A 81 -8.34 8.78 -0.79
CA ALA A 81 -7.24 9.20 -1.65
C ALA A 81 -6.55 7.97 -2.25
N CYS A 82 -6.44 7.92 -3.58
CA CYS A 82 -5.71 6.89 -4.29
C CYS A 82 -4.96 7.46 -5.50
N THR A 83 -4.03 6.67 -6.01
CA THR A 83 -3.36 6.91 -7.28
C THR A 83 -3.64 5.70 -8.17
N ILE A 84 -4.16 5.95 -9.37
CA ILE A 84 -4.32 4.87 -10.35
C ILE A 84 -2.95 4.50 -10.89
N GLN A 85 -2.61 3.21 -10.81
CA GLN A 85 -1.29 2.70 -11.21
C GLN A 85 -1.29 2.03 -12.58
N ALA A 86 -2.40 1.40 -12.95
CA ALA A 86 -2.55 0.68 -14.20
C ALA A 86 -4.03 0.59 -14.58
N TRP A 87 -4.28 0.24 -15.84
CA TRP A 87 -5.61 -0.03 -16.37
C TRP A 87 -5.63 -1.42 -17.00
N THR A 88 -6.78 -2.07 -16.95
CA THR A 88 -7.03 -3.31 -17.67
C THR A 88 -8.44 -3.23 -18.25
N LEU A 89 -8.53 -3.36 -19.57
CA LEU A 89 -9.79 -3.46 -20.29
C LEU A 89 -9.97 -4.91 -20.71
N VAL A 90 -11.17 -5.44 -20.49
CA VAL A 90 -11.58 -6.78 -20.92
C VAL A 90 -12.97 -6.67 -21.53
N ALA A 91 -13.16 -7.31 -22.69
CA ALA A 91 -14.41 -7.35 -23.42
C ALA A 91 -14.79 -8.80 -23.73
N ASP A 92 -16.08 -9.11 -23.63
CA ASP A 92 -16.63 -10.42 -23.98
C ASP A 92 -16.90 -10.57 -25.49
N GLN A 93 -16.89 -9.46 -26.23
CA GLN A 93 -17.03 -9.39 -27.68
C GLN A 93 -15.83 -8.72 -28.33
N ALA A 94 -15.52 -9.09 -29.57
CA ALA A 94 -14.55 -8.35 -30.38
C ALA A 94 -15.16 -7.00 -30.81
N GLY A 95 -14.38 -5.93 -30.65
CA GLY A 95 -14.82 -4.58 -30.97
C GLY A 95 -13.72 -3.56 -30.74
N ALA A 96 -13.97 -2.32 -31.14
CA ALA A 96 -13.08 -1.20 -30.85
C ALA A 96 -13.74 -0.29 -29.82
N ILE A 97 -13.03 -0.02 -28.72
CA ILE A 97 -13.49 0.93 -27.71
C ILE A 97 -12.29 1.65 -27.10
N LYS A 98 -12.45 2.95 -26.92
CA LYS A 98 -11.48 3.84 -26.27
C LYS A 98 -12.16 4.47 -25.06
N ILE A 99 -11.58 4.30 -23.87
CA ILE A 99 -12.18 4.70 -22.59
C ILE A 99 -11.31 5.76 -21.94
N ASP A 100 -11.87 6.96 -21.76
CA ASP A 100 -11.25 8.01 -20.97
C ASP A 100 -11.75 7.94 -19.52
N VAL A 101 -10.87 8.24 -18.58
CA VAL A 101 -11.19 8.26 -17.15
C VAL A 101 -10.91 9.63 -16.60
N TRP A 102 -11.98 10.24 -16.07
CA TRP A 102 -11.95 11.59 -15.53
C TRP A 102 -11.96 11.55 -14.01
N ARG A 103 -11.22 12.46 -13.37
CA ARG A 103 -11.26 12.66 -11.92
C ARG A 103 -11.70 14.07 -11.61
N ASP A 104 -12.76 14.17 -10.83
CA ASP A 104 -13.31 15.43 -10.39
C ASP A 104 -13.56 15.44 -8.88
N THR A 105 -13.76 16.62 -8.32
CA THR A 105 -14.21 16.82 -6.94
C THR A 105 -15.70 17.13 -6.92
N TYR A 106 -16.38 16.81 -5.82
CA TYR A 106 -17.81 17.13 -5.68
C TYR A 106 -18.15 18.62 -5.88
N ALA A 107 -17.20 19.52 -5.61
CA ALA A 107 -17.40 20.96 -5.78
C ALA A 107 -17.38 21.42 -7.25
N ASN A 108 -16.78 20.61 -8.13
CA ASN A 108 -16.54 20.94 -9.53
C ASN A 108 -17.44 20.14 -10.49
N PHE A 109 -18.25 19.21 -9.96
CA PHE A 109 -19.22 18.44 -10.73
C PHE A 109 -20.19 19.36 -11.51
N PRO A 110 -20.49 19.08 -12.81
CA PRO A 110 -20.15 17.87 -13.55
C PRO A 110 -18.73 17.87 -14.15
N PRO A 111 -18.08 16.68 -14.23
CA PRO A 111 -16.76 16.54 -14.83
C PRO A 111 -16.80 16.86 -16.33
N THR A 112 -15.68 17.33 -16.85
CA THR A 112 -15.48 17.65 -18.25
C THR A 112 -14.28 16.90 -18.83
N ASN A 113 -14.07 17.00 -20.14
CA ASN A 113 -12.90 16.41 -20.79
C ASN A 113 -11.56 17.01 -20.32
N GLU A 114 -11.57 18.18 -19.65
CA GLU A 114 -10.36 18.75 -19.05
C GLU A 114 -9.90 17.98 -17.81
N ASP A 115 -10.78 17.18 -17.22
CA ASP A 115 -10.53 16.39 -16.01
C ASP A 115 -9.93 15.00 -16.30
N SER A 116 -9.51 14.76 -17.56
CA SER A 116 -8.92 13.50 -18.00
C SER A 116 -7.63 13.17 -17.28
N LEU A 117 -7.56 11.93 -16.78
CA LEU A 117 -6.34 11.33 -16.23
C LEU A 117 -5.45 10.70 -17.31
N CYS A 118 -6.02 10.41 -18.49
CA CYS A 118 -5.34 9.69 -19.56
C CYS A 118 -4.49 10.61 -20.44
N GLY A 119 -4.78 11.92 -20.48
CA GLY A 119 -3.93 12.90 -21.14
C GLY A 119 -3.71 12.65 -22.64
N GLY A 120 -4.67 12.04 -23.35
CA GLY A 120 -4.56 11.65 -24.76
C GLY A 120 -4.05 10.22 -25.00
N HIS A 121 -3.68 9.51 -23.93
CA HIS A 121 -3.28 8.10 -23.93
C HIS A 121 -4.37 7.25 -23.28
N GLU A 122 -5.60 7.41 -23.74
CA GLU A 122 -6.73 6.66 -23.19
C GLU A 122 -6.59 5.17 -23.52
N PRO A 123 -6.81 4.27 -22.54
CA PRO A 123 -6.87 2.83 -22.77
C PRO A 123 -7.81 2.48 -23.93
N GLU A 124 -7.30 1.66 -24.86
CA GLU A 124 -8.00 1.28 -26.08
C GLU A 124 -7.94 -0.23 -26.31
N ILE A 125 -9.11 -0.84 -26.52
CA ILE A 125 -9.19 -2.13 -27.22
C ILE A 125 -9.38 -1.80 -28.70
N VAL A 126 -8.44 -2.26 -29.52
CA VAL A 126 -8.55 -2.19 -30.99
C VAL A 126 -9.37 -3.35 -31.52
N ALA A 127 -10.05 -3.16 -32.66
CA ALA A 127 -11.09 -4.03 -33.22
C ALA A 127 -10.79 -5.56 -33.28
N THR A 128 -9.52 -5.96 -33.22
CA THR A 128 -9.08 -7.36 -33.30
C THR A 128 -8.87 -8.02 -31.94
N ASN A 129 -8.93 -7.28 -30.84
CA ASN A 129 -8.57 -7.74 -29.50
C ASN A 129 -9.79 -7.81 -28.58
N GLN A 130 -9.69 -8.62 -27.52
CA GLN A 130 -10.69 -8.70 -26.43
C GLN A 130 -10.16 -8.12 -25.12
N GLU A 131 -8.87 -7.78 -25.06
CA GLU A 131 -8.22 -7.27 -23.85
C GLU A 131 -7.14 -6.24 -24.19
N ALA A 132 -6.92 -5.31 -23.27
CA ALA A 132 -5.82 -4.35 -23.31
C ALA A 132 -5.32 -4.08 -21.87
N GLN A 133 -4.01 -4.05 -21.71
CA GLN A 133 -3.31 -3.78 -20.45
C GLN A 133 -2.15 -2.83 -20.75
N ASP A 134 -1.89 -1.90 -19.83
CA ASP A 134 -0.69 -1.04 -19.83
C ASP A 134 0.33 -1.54 -18.79
#